data_AF-A0A3A4W3I1-F1
#
_entry.id   AF-A0A3A4W3I1-F1
#
_cell.length_a   1.000
_cell.length_b   1.000
_cell.length_c   1.000
_cell.angle_alpha   90.00
_cell.angle_beta   90.00
_cell.angle_gamma   90.00
#
_symmetry.space_group_name_H-M   'P 1'
#
loop_
_entity.id
_entity.type
_entity.pdbx_description
1 polymer ?
#
loop_
_entity_poly.entity_id
_entity_poly.type
_entity_poly.pdbx_seq_one_letter_code
_entity_poly.pdbx_strand_id
1 'polypeptide(L)' 'MTISLLDGSLHVGVFFDKGDHEFEDNICICFTEDCPEEEKIFYAGETNIYITSDQARELAALLIEAADQSSHSSR' A
#
# COMPACT_ATOMS: atom_id res chain seq x y z
N MET A 1 -0.05 7.47 6.82
CA MET A 1 -1.35 7.88 6.24
C MET A 1 -2.01 6.62 5.68
N THR A 2 -3.32 6.50 5.77
CA THR A 2 -4.05 5.27 5.40
C THR A 2 -5.18 5.59 4.43
N ILE A 3 -5.39 4.73 3.43
CA ILE A 3 -6.53 4.77 2.51
C ILE A 3 -7.39 3.52 2.70
N SER A 4 -8.69 3.64 2.43
CA SER A 4 -9.62 2.50 2.41
C SER A 4 -9.88 2.09 0.96
N LEU A 5 -9.78 0.79 0.70
CA LEU A 5 -10.05 0.13 -0.57
C LEU A 5 -11.15 -0.92 -0.36
N LEU A 6 -11.69 -1.46 -1.47
CA LEU A 6 -12.68 -2.54 -1.46
C LEU A 6 -13.85 -2.24 -0.50
N ASP A 7 -14.45 -1.06 -0.65
CA ASP A 7 -15.56 -0.58 0.18
C ASP A 7 -15.27 -0.57 1.69
N GLY A 8 -14.00 -0.44 2.07
CA GLY A 8 -13.55 -0.36 3.46
C GLY A 8 -13.15 -1.69 4.07
N SER A 9 -13.23 -2.80 3.34
CA SER A 9 -12.74 -4.10 3.80
C SER A 9 -11.21 -4.20 3.85
N LEU A 10 -10.51 -3.38 3.04
CA LEU A 10 -9.06 -3.34 3.00
C LEU A 10 -8.53 -1.94 3.31
N HIS A 11 -7.65 -1.85 4.29
CA HIS A 11 -6.97 -0.61 4.65
C HIS A 11 -5.50 -0.70 4.25
N VAL A 12 -4.98 0.32 3.56
CA VAL A 12 -3.57 0.38 3.16
C VAL A 12 -2.93 1.61 3.79
N GLY A 13 -1.97 1.38 4.68
CA GLY A 13 -1.16 2.39 5.34
C GLY A 13 0.25 2.46 4.76
N VAL A 14 0.80 3.66 4.60
CA VAL A 14 2.23 3.85 4.27
C VAL A 14 2.90 4.69 5.34
N PHE A 15 4.02 4.21 5.87
CA PHE A 15 4.81 4.88 6.90
C PHE A 15 6.31 4.62 6.77
N PHE A 16 7.10 5.60 7.19
CA PHE A 16 8.54 5.48 7.37
C PHE A 16 8.82 4.95 8.77
N ASP A 17 9.47 3.79 8.86
CA ASP A 17 9.82 3.17 10.13
C ASP A 17 11.15 3.72 10.64
N LYS A 18 11.07 4.60 11.66
CA LYS A 18 12.25 5.21 12.28
C LYS A 18 13.06 4.21 13.09
N GLY A 19 12.45 3.11 13.53
CA GLY A 19 13.13 2.03 14.26
C GLY A 19 14.10 1.26 13.38
N ASP A 20 13.88 1.28 12.06
CA ASP A 20 14.57 0.47 11.06
C ASP A 20 15.54 1.29 10.19
N HIS A 21 16.00 2.43 10.70
CA HIS A 21 16.91 3.35 9.98
C HIS A 21 18.29 2.75 9.65
N GLU A 22 18.62 1.61 10.25
CA GLU A 22 19.83 0.83 9.93
C GLU A 22 19.67 0.01 8.64
N PHE A 23 18.44 -0.15 8.15
CA PHE A 23 18.11 -0.90 6.95
C PHE A 23 17.62 0.04 5.84
N GLU A 24 17.94 -0.32 4.60
CA GLU A 24 17.62 0.49 3.42
C GLU A 24 16.13 0.42 3.06
N ASP A 25 15.42 -0.63 3.50
CA ASP A 25 14.00 -0.93 3.30
C ASP A 25 13.10 -0.45 4.44
N ASN A 26 13.29 0.79 4.86
CA ASN A 26 12.59 1.40 6.00
C ASN A 26 11.23 2.05 5.64
N ILE A 27 10.67 1.78 4.46
CA ILE A 27 9.33 2.20 4.09
C ILE A 27 8.40 1.00 4.21
N CYS A 28 7.44 1.07 5.13
CA CYS A 28 6.46 0.01 5.33
C CYS A 28 5.14 0.36 4.64
N ILE A 29 4.62 -0.61 3.89
CA ILE A 29 3.26 -0.66 3.38
C ILE A 29 2.51 -1.71 4.20
N CYS A 30 1.54 -1.26 4.98
CA CYS A 30 0.74 -2.10 5.85
C CYS A 30 -0.65 -2.30 5.23
N PHE A 31 -1.07 -3.55 5.13
CA PHE A 31 -2.38 -3.97 4.68
C PHE A 31 -3.13 -4.56 5.87
N THR A 32 -4.31 -4.03 6.17
CA THR A 32 -5.18 -4.55 7.24
C THR A 32 -6.53 -4.91 6.63
N GLU A 33 -6.96 -6.16 6.86
CA GLU A 33 -8.21 -6.70 6.32
C GLU A 33 -9.26 -6.77 7.42
N ASP A 34 -10.30 -5.93 7.31
CA ASP A 34 -11.45 -5.88 8.22
C ASP A 34 -12.66 -6.54 7.55
N CYS A 35 -12.51 -7.82 7.23
CA CYS A 35 -13.52 -8.64 6.57
C CYS A 35 -13.49 -10.09 7.06
N PRO A 36 -14.54 -10.88 6.76
CA PRO A 36 -14.54 -12.32 7.04
C PRO A 36 -13.35 -13.04 6.42
N GLU A 37 -12.89 -14.11 7.07
CA GLU A 37 -11.70 -14.87 6.66
C GLU A 37 -11.75 -15.36 5.20
N GLU A 38 -12.95 -15.69 4.72
CA GLU A 38 -13.21 -16.16 3.35
C GLU A 38 -13.09 -15.07 2.27
N GLU A 39 -13.12 -13.80 2.67
CA GLU A 39 -12.98 -12.64 1.79
C GLU A 39 -11.57 -12.04 1.81
N LYS A 40 -10.71 -12.48 2.74
CA LYS A 40 -9.33 -12.01 2.86
C LYS A 40 -8.51 -12.38 1.63
N ILE A 41 -7.84 -11.39 1.06
CA ILE A 41 -6.90 -11.51 -0.04
C ILE A 41 -5.55 -12.00 0.47
N PHE A 42 -5.09 -11.44 1.60
CA PHE A 42 -3.79 -11.80 2.18
C PHE A 42 -3.89 -12.97 3.16
N TYR A 43 -5.11 -13.37 3.53
CA TYR A 43 -5.40 -14.40 4.55
C TYR A 43 -4.68 -14.13 5.88
N ALA A 44 -4.42 -12.86 6.16
CA ALA A 44 -3.72 -12.39 7.34
C ALA A 44 -4.45 -11.15 7.85
N GLY A 45 -4.65 -11.04 9.17
CA GLY A 45 -5.29 -9.83 9.72
C GLY A 45 -4.49 -8.55 9.42
N GLU A 46 -3.16 -8.66 9.40
CA GLU A 46 -2.24 -7.60 9.03
C GLU A 46 -1.09 -8.19 8.21
N THR A 47 -0.73 -7.53 7.11
CA THR A 47 0.43 -7.86 6.27
C THR A 47 1.28 -6.62 6.09
N ASN A 48 2.58 -6.72 6.39
CA ASN A 48 3.53 -5.61 6.25
C ASN A 48 4.55 -5.94 5.17
N ILE A 49 4.75 -5.02 4.23
CA ILE A 49 5.76 -5.10 3.19
C ILE A 49 6.73 -3.93 3.39
N TYR A 50 8.01 -4.26 3.53
CA TYR A 50 9.09 -3.29 3.67
C TYR A 50 9.78 -3.12 2.32
N ILE A 51 9.97 -1.87 1.90
CA ILE A 51 10.57 -1.51 0.62
C ILE A 51 11.56 -0.36 0.81
N THR A 52 12.49 -0.22 -0.11
CA THR A 52 13.44 0.89 -0.10
C THR A 52 12.79 2.20 -0.48
N SER A 53 13.44 3.32 -0.13
CA SER A 53 12.95 4.64 -0.51
C SER A 53 12.84 4.84 -2.03
N ASP A 54 13.69 4.17 -2.82
CA ASP A 54 13.66 4.23 -4.29
C ASP A 54 12.48 3.43 -4.84
N GLN A 55 12.26 2.21 -4.34
CA GLN A 55 11.09 1.41 -4.70
C GLN A 55 9.78 2.11 -4.34
N ALA A 56 9.73 2.82 -3.21
CA ALA A 56 8.55 3.59 -2.83
C ALA A 56 8.24 4.72 -3.82
N ARG A 57 9.27 5.43 -4.32
CA ARG A 57 9.11 6.47 -5.34
C ARG A 57 8.67 5.88 -6.68
N GLU A 58 9.26 4.77 -7.10
CA GLU A 58 8.89 4.06 -8.32
C GLU A 58 7.43 3.59 -8.29
N LEU A 59 7.01 2.97 -7.18
CA LEU A 59 5.63 2.52 -7.00
C LEU A 59 4.65 3.70 -7.04
N ALA A 60 4.98 4.82 -6.39
CA ALA A 60 4.16 6.03 -6.43
C ALA A 60 4.03 6.59 -7.85
N ALA A 61 5.12 6.60 -8.63
CA ALA A 61 5.09 7.06 -10.02
C ALA A 61 4.19 6.18 -10.90
N LEU A 62 4.27 4.84 -10.76
CA LEU A 62 3.42 3.90 -11.49
C LEU A 62 1.93 4.09 -11.15
N LEU A 63 1.61 4.30 -9.87
CA LEU A 63 0.24 4.56 -9.44
C LEU A 63 -0.32 5.87 -10.01
N ILE A 64 0.49 6.93 -10.04
CA ILE A 64 0.11 8.22 -10.63
C ILE A 64 -0.11 8.08 -12.13
N GLU A 65 0.83 7.45 -12.85
CA GLU A 65 0.71 7.25 -14.29
C GLU A 65 -0.56 6.47 -14.66
N ALA A 66 -0.86 5.39 -13.94
CA ALA A 66 -2.07 4.61 -14.16
C ALA A 66 -3.35 5.44 -13.88
N ALA A 67 -3.35 6.26 -12.83
CA ALA A 67 -4.47 7.15 -12.51
C ALA A 67 -4.68 8.22 -13.61
N ASP A 68 -3.60 8.83 -14.09
CA ASP A 68 -3.64 9.81 -15.18
C ASP A 68 -4.21 9.19 -16.46
N GLN A 69 -3.73 8.01 -16.85
CA GLN A 69 -4.26 7.27 -18.00
C GLN A 69 -5.74 6.93 -17.86
N SER A 70 -6.18 6.50 -16.67
CA SER A 70 -7.60 6.22 -16.39
C SER A 70 -8.48 7.47 -16.52
N SER A 71 -7.99 8.61 -16.03
CA SER A 71 -8.68 9.91 -16.13
C SER A 71 -8.77 10.45 -17.57
N HIS A 72 -7.79 10.10 -18.42
CA HIS A 72 -7.78 10.46 -19.83
C HIS A 72 -8.59 9.51 -20.71
N SER A 73 -8.74 8.25 -20.31
CA SER A 73 -9.59 7.24 -20.96
C SER A 73 -11.11 7.52 -20.82
N SER A 74 -11.48 8.39 -19.88
CA SER A 74 -12.87 8.75 -19.56
C SER A 74 -13.33 10.07 -20.20
N ARG A 75 -12.57 10.62 -21.17
CA ARG A 75 -12.95 11.80 -21.99
C ARG A 75 -13.22 11.46 -23.45
#